data_AF-A0A0S7YA59-F1
#
_entry.id   AF-A0A0S7YA59-F1
#
_cell.length_a   1.000
_cell.length_b   1.000
_cell.length_c   1.000
_cell.angle_alpha   90.00
_cell.angle_beta   90.00
_cell.angle_gamma   90.00
#
_symmetry.space_group_name_H-M   'P 1'
#
loop_
_entity.id
_entity.type
_entity.pdbx_description
1 polymer ?
#
loop_
_entity_poly.entity_id
_entity_poly.type
_entity_poly.pdbx_seq_one_letter_code
_entity_poly.pdbx_strand_id
1 'polypeptide(L)'
;MGLQENQAWEAFYLTTACAEDALMKLKNDLNYSGNEILNFDNGKCTIEPLEGSGKKNRVIKVSGVTFNQTRKIKIEIGKINPDMEIKSWQQVADF
;
A
#
# COMPACT_ATOMS: atom_id res chain seq x y z
N MET A 1 1.38 -21.83 19.90
CA MET A 1 1.82 -20.75 18.99
C MET A 1 1.10 -20.96 17.68
N GLY A 2 0.31 -20.00 17.19
CA GLY A 2 -0.44 -20.19 15.93
C GLY A 2 -1.37 -19.03 15.57
N LEU A 3 -2.07 -18.45 16.56
CA LEU A 3 -3.03 -17.36 16.30
C LEU A 3 -2.34 -16.03 15.96
N GLN A 4 -1.25 -15.67 16.66
CA GLN A 4 -0.53 -14.41 16.40
C GLN A 4 0.21 -14.40 15.06
N GLU A 5 0.71 -15.57 14.62
CA GLU A 5 1.40 -15.69 13.33
C GLU A 5 0.41 -15.52 12.17
N ASN A 6 -0.75 -16.18 12.24
CA ASN A 6 -1.82 -16.03 11.24
C ASN A 6 -2.29 -14.58 11.11
N GLN A 7 -2.54 -13.89 12.25
CA GLN A 7 -2.96 -12.48 12.23
C GLN A 7 -1.90 -11.55 11.62
N ALA A 8 -0.61 -11.85 11.84
CA ALA A 8 0.48 -11.07 11.27
C ALA A 8 0.60 -11.26 9.75
N TRP A 9 0.31 -12.46 9.25
CA TRP A 9 0.19 -12.76 7.82
C TRP A 9 -1.04 -12.11 7.19
N GLU A 10 -2.20 -12.18 7.85
CA GLU A 10 -3.42 -11.51 7.38
C GLU A 10 -3.20 -10.00 7.20
N ALA A 11 -2.58 -9.34 8.19
CA ALA A 11 -2.24 -7.92 8.08
C ALA A 11 -1.24 -7.63 6.95
N PHE A 12 -0.30 -8.54 6.69
CA PHE A 12 0.61 -8.43 5.56
C PHE A 12 -0.14 -8.54 4.23
N TYR A 13 -0.98 -9.57 4.04
CA TYR A 13 -1.77 -9.75 2.82
C TYR A 13 -2.72 -8.59 2.57
N LEU A 14 -3.36 -8.07 3.63
CA LEU A 14 -4.25 -6.91 3.55
C LEU A 14 -3.50 -5.66 3.06
N THR A 15 -2.31 -5.41 3.63
CA THR A 15 -1.47 -4.26 3.25
C THR A 15 -0.97 -4.40 1.81
N THR A 16 -0.56 -5.61 1.40
CA THR A 16 -0.13 -5.90 0.03
C THR A 16 -1.27 -5.72 -0.97
N ALA A 17 -2.47 -6.20 -0.67
CA ALA A 17 -3.63 -6.03 -1.55
C ALA A 17 -3.95 -4.55 -1.82
N CYS A 18 -3.88 -3.71 -0.79
CA CYS A 18 -4.07 -2.26 -0.96
C CYS A 18 -2.92 -1.57 -1.70
N ALA A 19 -1.69 -2.03 -1.50
CA ALA A 19 -0.56 -1.56 -2.27
C ALA A 19 -0.74 -1.87 -3.77
N GLU A 20 -1.20 -3.07 -4.11
CA GLU A 20 -1.52 -3.44 -5.48
C GLU A 20 -2.72 -2.64 -6.03
N ASP A 21 -3.78 -2.45 -5.25
CA ASP A 21 -4.93 -1.62 -5.63
C ASP A 21 -4.50 -0.17 -5.93
N ALA A 22 -3.70 0.43 -5.05
CA ALA A 22 -3.17 1.77 -5.24
C ALA A 22 -2.30 1.87 -6.51
N LEU A 23 -1.48 0.86 -6.80
CA LEU A 23 -0.69 0.80 -8.03
C LEU A 23 -1.56 0.68 -9.27
N MET A 24 -2.60 -0.17 -9.25
CA MET A 24 -3.54 -0.30 -10.36
C MET A 24 -4.31 1.00 -10.62
N LYS A 25 -4.81 1.65 -9.56
CA LYS A 25 -5.47 2.95 -9.64
C LYS A 25 -4.52 4.01 -10.20
N LEU A 26 -3.30 4.09 -9.69
CA LEU A 26 -2.30 5.05 -10.17
C LEU A 26 -1.88 4.81 -11.63
N LYS A 27 -1.88 3.55 -12.08
CA LYS A 27 -1.63 3.20 -13.48
C LYS A 27 -2.75 3.67 -14.40
N ASN A 28 -4.01 3.56 -13.95
CA ASN A 28 -5.19 3.94 -14.72
C ASN A 28 -5.45 5.46 -14.68
N ASP A 29 -5.19 6.09 -13.54
CA ASP A 29 -5.33 7.53 -13.32
C ASP A 29 -4.09 8.11 -12.64
N LEU A 30 -3.31 8.88 -13.40
CA LEU A 30 -2.11 9.55 -12.91
C LEU A 30 -2.42 10.65 -11.88
N ASN A 31 -3.68 11.10 -11.78
CA ASN A 31 -4.14 12.09 -10.80
C ASN A 31 -4.63 11.45 -9.50
N TYR A 32 -4.63 10.12 -9.39
CA TYR A 32 -5.00 9.43 -8.17
C TYR A 32 -4.22 9.95 -6.97
N SER A 33 -4.91 10.50 -5.97
CA SER A 33 -4.31 11.15 -4.81
C SER A 33 -4.12 10.23 -3.60
N GLY A 34 -4.66 9.00 -3.64
CA GLY A 34 -4.75 8.15 -2.44
C GLY A 34 -5.73 8.72 -1.43
N ASN A 35 -5.38 8.57 -0.14
CA ASN A 35 -6.19 8.97 1.01
C ASN A 35 -7.52 8.19 1.12
N GLU A 36 -7.43 6.87 0.98
CA GLU A 36 -8.58 5.96 1.01
C GLU A 36 -8.46 4.98 2.17
N ILE A 37 -9.60 4.58 2.73
CA ILE A 37 -9.69 3.52 3.73
C ILE A 37 -10.58 2.42 3.17
N LEU A 38 -9.96 1.26 2.93
CA LEU A 38 -10.62 0.03 2.50
C LEU A 38 -10.91 -0.81 3.75
N ASN A 39 -12.20 -1.05 4.01
CA ASN A 39 -12.65 -1.87 5.14
C ASN A 39 -12.99 -3.28 4.64
N PHE A 40 -12.54 -4.28 5.36
CA PHE A 40 -12.76 -5.70 5.11
C PHE A 40 -13.34 -6.35 6.38
N ASP A 41 -13.97 -7.51 6.25
CA ASP A 41 -14.59 -8.20 7.39
C ASP A 41 -13.58 -8.54 8.50
N ASN A 42 -12.32 -8.81 8.13
CA ASN A 42 -11.25 -9.18 9.05
C ASN A 42 -10.29 -8.03 9.40
N GLY A 43 -10.41 -6.85 8.80
CA GLY A 43 -9.48 -5.76 9.05
C GLY A 43 -9.75 -4.52 8.22
N LYS A 44 -8.86 -3.52 8.33
CA LYS A 44 -8.93 -2.32 7.51
C LYS A 44 -7.58 -1.98 6.97
N CYS A 45 -7.57 -1.29 5.85
CA CYS A 45 -6.38 -0.90 5.18
C CYS A 45 -6.50 0.54 4.70
N THR A 46 -5.47 1.32 4.96
CA THR A 46 -5.42 2.74 4.65
C THR A 46 -4.33 2.98 3.62
N ILE A 47 -4.71 3.61 2.52
CA ILE A 47 -3.80 4.17 1.53
C ILE A 47 -3.64 5.64 1.90
N GLU A 48 -2.46 6.03 2.35
CA GLU A 48 -2.14 7.42 2.69
C GLU A 48 -2.19 8.30 1.43
N PRO A 49 -2.27 9.64 1.59
CA PRO A 49 -2.09 10.56 0.47
C PRO A 49 -0.80 10.24 -0.29
N LEU A 50 -0.91 10.05 -1.61
CA LEU A 50 0.25 9.76 -2.45
C LEU A 50 1.17 10.99 -2.51
N GLU A 51 2.47 10.75 -2.36
CA GLU A 51 3.47 11.81 -2.49
C GLU A 51 4.02 11.87 -3.92
N GLY A 52 4.56 13.03 -4.30
CA GLY A 52 5.03 13.33 -5.66
C GLY A 52 3.89 13.73 -6.59
N SER A 53 4.19 13.99 -7.87
CA SER A 53 3.19 14.40 -8.86
C SER A 53 3.56 13.97 -10.29
N GLY A 54 2.54 13.76 -11.12
CA GLY A 54 2.72 13.35 -12.51
C GLY A 54 3.18 11.89 -12.67
N LYS A 55 4.01 11.65 -13.69
CA LYS A 55 4.36 10.29 -14.18
C LYS A 55 5.58 9.65 -13.52
N LYS A 56 6.24 10.33 -12.58
CA LYS A 56 7.53 9.93 -11.99
C LYS A 56 7.60 10.28 -10.52
N ASN A 57 8.49 9.58 -9.80
CA ASN A 57 8.82 9.83 -8.39
C ASN A 57 7.57 9.89 -7.49
N ARG A 58 6.71 8.88 -7.63
CA ARG A 58 5.49 8.76 -6.83
C ARG A 58 5.78 7.83 -5.66
N VAL A 59 5.27 8.18 -4.48
CA VAL A 59 5.41 7.34 -3.29
C VAL A 59 4.02 6.94 -2.83
N ILE A 60 3.82 5.63 -2.69
CA ILE A 60 2.61 5.05 -2.12
C ILE A 60 2.97 4.55 -0.73
N LYS A 61 2.19 4.98 0.26
CA LYS A 61 2.29 4.54 1.65
C LYS A 61 0.97 3.87 2.01
N VAL A 62 1.05 2.64 2.48
CA VAL A 62 -0.13 1.83 2.79
C VAL A 62 0.05 1.19 4.16
N SER A 63 -1.01 1.19 4.96
CA SER A 63 -1.04 0.50 6.24
C SER A 63 -2.23 -0.44 6.32
N GLY A 64 -2.01 -1.68 6.76
CA GLY A 64 -3.05 -2.66 7.03
C GLY A 64 -3.11 -2.96 8.52
N VAL A 65 -4.32 -2.98 9.06
CA VAL A 65 -4.61 -3.27 10.47
C VAL A 65 -5.58 -4.43 10.53
N THR A 66 -5.17 -5.52 11.16
CA THR A 66 -5.98 -6.74 11.33
C THR A 66 -5.93 -7.11 12.81
N PHE A 67 -7.09 -7.12 13.48
CA PHE A 67 -7.20 -7.23 14.94
C PHE A 67 -6.30 -6.21 15.68
N ASN A 68 -5.08 -6.61 16.05
CA ASN A 68 -4.09 -5.78 16.76
C ASN A 68 -2.71 -5.79 16.09
N GLN A 69 -2.62 -6.26 14.84
CA GLN A 69 -1.40 -6.28 14.05
C GLN A 69 -1.47 -5.20 12.98
N THR A 70 -0.47 -4.32 12.99
CA THR A 70 -0.32 -3.27 11.99
C THR A 70 0.89 -3.56 11.13
N ARG A 71 0.69 -3.61 9.81
CA ARG A 71 1.77 -3.69 8.83
C ARG A 71 1.73 -2.44 7.96
N LYS A 72 2.90 -1.94 7.57
CA LYS A 72 3.04 -0.78 6.70
C LYS A 72 3.94 -1.14 5.53
N ILE A 73 3.57 -0.73 4.33
CA ILE A 73 4.34 -0.88 3.11
C ILE A 73 4.56 0.50 2.51
N LYS A 74 5.81 0.78 2.13
CA LYS A 74 6.20 1.95 1.37
C LYS A 74 6.70 1.50 0.00
N ILE A 75 6.14 2.09 -1.04
CA ILE A 75 6.50 1.82 -2.43
C ILE A 75 6.95 3.11 -3.07
N GLU A 76 8.15 3.08 -3.64
CA GLU A 76 8.70 4.20 -4.39
C GLU A 76 8.69 3.85 -5.87
N ILE A 77 8.06 4.69 -6.68
CA ILE A 77 7.84 4.47 -8.11
C ILE A 77 8.70 5.48 -8.86
N GLY A 78 9.62 4.97 -9.68
CA GLY A 78 10.47 5.79 -10.53
C GLY A 78 9.70 6.40 -11.68
N LYS A 79 8.88 5.58 -12.35
CA LYS A 79 8.16 5.90 -13.58
C LYS A 79 6.86 5.10 -13.62
N ILE A 80 5.78 5.69 -14.13
CA ILE A 80 4.49 4.99 -14.31
C ILE A 80 4.23 4.63 -15.77
N ASN A 81 4.51 5.55 -16.70
CA ASN A 81 4.28 5.37 -18.15
C ASN A 81 5.55 5.71 -18.96
N PRO A 82 5.81 5.02 -20.09
CA PRO A 82 5.06 3.89 -20.67
C PRO A 82 5.09 2.55 -19.91
N ASP A 83 6.11 2.32 -19.09
CA ASP A 83 6.25 1.13 -18.25
C ASP A 83 6.39 1.55 -16.80
N MET A 84 5.69 0.87 -15.90
CA MET A 84 5.75 1.13 -14.47
C MET A 84 7.03 0.52 -13.89
N GLU A 85 7.87 1.37 -13.31
CA GLU A 85 9.14 1.01 -12.69
C GLU A 85 9.04 1.26 -11.18
N ILE A 86 9.05 0.18 -10.41
CA ILE A 86 9.09 0.23 -8.94
C ILE A 86 10.57 0.29 -8.53
N LYS A 87 10.97 1.39 -7.90
CA LYS A 87 12.33 1.57 -7.34
C LYS A 87 12.51 0.81 -6.05
N SER A 88 11.48 0.80 -5.21
CA SER A 88 11.53 0.16 -3.89
C SER A 88 10.15 -0.34 -3.51
N TRP A 89 10.10 -1.53 -2.94
CA TRP A 89 8.93 -2.09 -2.27
C TRP A 89 9.40 -2.64 -0.92
N GLN A 90 9.04 -1.97 0.17
CA GLN A 90 9.55 -2.31 1.49
C GLN A 90 8.45 -2.30 2.53
N GLN A 91 8.47 -3.32 3.39
CA GLN A 91 7.73 -3.28 4.64
C GLN A 91 8.51 -2.41 5.62
N VAL A 92 7.83 -1.42 6.19
CA VAL A 92 8.43 -0.44 7.10
C VAL A 92 7.75 -0.49 8.46
N ALA A 93 8.47 -0.14 9.52
CA ALA A 93 7.86 0.04 10.84
C ALA A 93 7.08 1.37 10.92
N ASP A 94 7.55 2.38 10.19
CA ASP A 94 6.98 3.73 10.11
C ASP A 94 7.31 4.42 8.77
N PHE A 95 6.72 5.59 8.49
CA PHE A 95 6.67 6.19 7.13
C PHE A 95 7.59 7.38 6.89
#